data_AF-A0A1T4WE09-F1
#
_entry.id   AF-A0A1T4WE09-F1
#
_cell.length_a   1.000
_cell.length_b   1.000
_cell.length_c   1.000
_cell.angle_alpha   90.00
_cell.angle_beta   90.00
_cell.angle_gamma   90.00
#
_symmetry.space_group_name_H-M   'P 1'
#
loop_
_entity.id
_entity.type
_entity.pdbx_description
1 polymer ?
#
loop_
_entity_poly.entity_id
_entity_poly.type
_entity_poly.pdbx_seq_one_letter_code
_entity_poly.pdbx_strand_id
1 'polypeptide(L)'
;MDYVQVDNATHATEYSLEVQLPFIHTCFPELPVAPLLLGPCSTEQAQCLLKPAWEDPETLIVISSDLYHYLPRSQALLTGMQTIRLIEAKHSDRLTPDQACGYLGLKGLIQLAQQPDYVWRTIAAHHSAQSNHLNPSSLVGYAGLLLVKPLSFLSTDPAYPNEN
;
A
#
# COMPACT_ATOMS: atom_id res chain seq x y z
N MET A 1 8.82 20.31 7.85
CA MET A 1 9.70 19.13 7.68
C MET A 1 10.74 19.53 6.66
N ASP A 2 12.03 19.48 7.01
CA ASP A 2 13.11 20.01 6.16
C ASP A 2 13.41 19.13 4.93
N TYR A 3 12.67 18.02 4.78
CA TYR A 3 12.80 17.02 3.73
C TYR A 3 11.54 16.93 2.82
N VAL A 4 10.63 17.90 2.89
CA VAL A 4 9.43 17.97 2.03
C VAL A 4 9.50 19.24 1.19
N GLN A 5 9.29 19.09 -0.12
CA GLN A 5 9.24 20.19 -1.07
C GLN A 5 7.93 20.12 -1.86
N VAL A 6 7.31 21.28 -2.09
CA VAL A 6 6.16 21.40 -3.00
C VAL A 6 6.70 21.78 -4.37
N ASP A 7 6.52 20.89 -5.35
CA ASP A 7 6.94 21.11 -6.72
C ASP A 7 5.98 20.45 -7.70
N ASN A 8 5.23 21.26 -8.44
CA ASN A 8 4.27 20.78 -9.44
C ASN A 8 4.96 20.14 -10.65
N ALA A 9 6.20 20.51 -10.96
CA ALA A 9 6.91 19.99 -12.12
C ALA A 9 7.34 18.53 -11.93
N THR A 10 7.63 18.12 -10.70
CA THR A 10 8.10 16.77 -10.37
C THR A 10 7.07 15.67 -10.71
N HIS A 11 5.78 16.01 -10.70
CA HIS A 11 4.71 15.08 -11.06
C HIS A 11 4.49 14.95 -12.57
N ALA A 12 4.98 15.90 -13.38
CA ALA A 12 4.70 15.95 -14.81
C ALA A 12 5.37 14.81 -15.63
N THR A 13 6.34 14.10 -15.05
CA THR A 13 7.06 12.99 -15.69
C THR A 13 6.83 11.65 -14.97
N GLU A 14 5.92 11.60 -14.02
CA GLU A 14 5.65 10.43 -13.17
C GLU A 14 4.33 9.78 -13.56
N TYR A 15 4.35 8.47 -13.83
CA TYR A 15 3.22 7.76 -14.45
C TYR A 15 2.34 7.01 -13.44
N SER A 16 2.78 6.80 -12.19
CA SER A 16 2.02 6.05 -11.19
C SER A 16 0.71 6.75 -10.82
N LEU A 17 0.70 8.08 -10.77
CA LEU A 17 -0.49 8.89 -10.52
C LEU A 17 -1.47 8.83 -11.70
N GLU A 18 -0.98 8.89 -12.93
CA GLU A 18 -1.82 8.82 -14.14
C GLU A 18 -2.59 7.50 -14.26
N VAL A 19 -2.07 6.41 -13.70
CA VAL A 19 -2.71 5.10 -13.70
C VAL A 19 -3.74 4.95 -12.57
N GLN A 20 -3.49 5.52 -11.39
CA GLN A 20 -4.39 5.37 -10.24
C GLN A 20 -5.54 6.38 -10.21
N LEU A 21 -5.31 7.62 -10.64
CA LEU A 21 -6.31 8.68 -10.57
C LEU A 21 -7.61 8.33 -11.32
N PRO A 22 -7.60 7.72 -12.54
CA PRO A 22 -8.84 7.34 -13.21
C PRO A 22 -9.69 6.37 -12.40
N PHE A 23 -9.06 5.38 -11.75
CA PHE A 23 -9.77 4.43 -10.89
C PHE A 23 -10.37 5.12 -9.65
N ILE A 24 -9.56 5.95 -8.98
CA ILE A 24 -10.02 6.69 -7.78
C ILE A 24 -11.20 7.59 -8.12
N HIS A 25 -11.12 8.40 -9.18
CA HIS A 25 -12.23 9.28 -9.57
C HIS A 25 -13.47 8.52 -10.08
N THR A 26 -13.30 7.33 -10.63
CA THR A 26 -14.45 6.48 -11.01
C THR A 26 -15.20 5.98 -9.76
N CYS A 27 -14.46 5.59 -8.72
CA CYS A 27 -15.04 5.09 -7.47
C CYS A 27 -15.53 6.24 -6.55
N PHE A 28 -14.81 7.37 -6.55
CA PHE A 28 -15.03 8.51 -5.67
C PHE A 28 -14.88 9.84 -6.45
N PRO A 29 -15.91 10.28 -7.19
CA PRO A 29 -15.80 11.39 -8.15
C PRO A 29 -15.37 12.73 -7.58
N GLU A 30 -15.73 13.03 -6.33
CA GLU A 30 -15.49 14.32 -5.68
C GLU A 30 -14.38 14.28 -4.63
N LEU A 31 -13.65 13.16 -4.53
CA LEU A 31 -12.62 12.98 -3.49
C LEU A 31 -11.40 13.87 -3.79
N PRO A 32 -11.03 14.80 -2.89
CA PRO A 32 -9.79 15.55 -3.02
C PRO A 32 -8.58 14.60 -2.93
N VAL A 33 -7.62 14.76 -3.84
CA VAL A 33 -6.39 13.94 -3.85
C VAL A 33 -5.18 14.82 -3.60
N ALA A 34 -4.36 14.43 -2.63
CA ALA A 34 -3.04 15.01 -2.39
C ALA A 34 -1.94 14.04 -2.87
N PRO A 35 -1.37 14.23 -4.07
CA PRO A 35 -0.31 13.36 -4.57
C PRO A 35 0.99 13.57 -3.77
N LEU A 36 1.63 12.48 -3.38
CA LEU A 36 2.93 12.50 -2.71
C LEU A 36 3.92 11.62 -3.48
N LEU A 37 5.03 12.20 -3.92
CA LEU A 37 6.13 11.46 -4.51
C LEU A 37 7.21 11.24 -3.46
N LEU A 38 7.56 9.98 -3.23
CA LEU A 38 8.64 9.63 -2.30
C LEU A 38 9.93 9.40 -3.08
N GLY A 39 10.90 10.30 -2.90
CA GLY A 39 12.30 10.05 -3.24
C GLY A 39 13.00 9.20 -2.18
N PRO A 40 14.33 8.95 -2.32
CA PRO A 40 15.10 8.23 -1.32
C PRO A 40 14.96 8.87 0.07
N CYS A 41 14.38 8.13 1.01
CA CYS A 41 14.18 8.55 2.39
C CYS A 41 14.30 7.37 3.35
N SER A 42 14.45 7.64 4.65
CA SER A 42 14.38 6.60 5.68
C SER A 42 12.94 6.14 5.92
N THR A 43 12.77 4.96 6.53
CA THR A 43 11.45 4.45 6.93
C THR A 43 10.76 5.41 7.90
N GLU A 44 11.51 6.01 8.81
CA GLU A 44 11.02 6.96 9.81
C GLU A 44 10.53 8.25 9.15
N GLN A 45 11.24 8.74 8.12
CA GLN A 45 10.79 9.89 7.35
C GLN A 45 9.47 9.60 6.60
N ALA A 46 9.36 8.43 5.96
CA ALA A 46 8.11 8.01 5.32
C ALA A 46 6.97 7.86 6.33
N GLN A 47 7.23 7.25 7.49
CA GLN A 47 6.27 7.13 8.59
C GLN A 47 5.80 8.51 9.06
N CYS A 48 6.72 9.43 9.33
CA CYS A 48 6.40 10.79 9.75
C CYS A 48 5.56 11.53 8.70
N LEU A 49 5.88 11.38 7.41
CA LEU A 49 5.15 11.98 6.30
C LEU A 49 3.70 11.48 6.24
N LEU A 50 3.49 10.17 6.43
CA LEU A 50 2.17 9.53 6.35
C LEU A 50 1.32 9.72 7.62
N LYS A 51 1.96 10.01 8.77
CA LYS A 51 1.30 10.06 10.07
C LYS A 51 0.09 10.99 10.15
N PRO A 52 0.10 12.23 9.61
CA PRO A 52 -1.07 13.11 9.68
C PRO A 52 -2.30 12.53 8.97
N ALA A 53 -2.11 11.94 7.79
CA ALA A 53 -3.17 11.26 7.04
C ALA A 53 -3.65 9.99 7.75
N TRP A 54 -2.78 9.31 8.48
CA TRP A 54 -3.11 8.11 9.25
C TRP A 54 -3.93 8.41 10.51
N GLU A 55 -3.70 9.56 11.14
CA GLU A 55 -4.43 9.99 12.34
C GLU A 55 -5.80 10.61 12.01
N ASP A 56 -6.07 10.93 10.75
CA ASP A 56 -7.36 11.42 10.27
C ASP A 56 -8.23 10.27 9.74
N PRO A 57 -9.33 9.90 10.44
CA PRO A 57 -10.20 8.80 10.03
C PRO A 57 -10.95 9.05 8.72
N GLU A 58 -11.05 10.29 8.25
CA GLU A 58 -11.69 10.65 6.97
C GLU A 58 -10.71 10.58 5.78
N THR A 59 -9.43 10.30 6.04
CA THR A 59 -8.39 10.23 5.01
C THR A 59 -8.07 8.78 4.63
N LEU A 60 -8.12 8.48 3.32
CA LEU A 60 -7.65 7.22 2.75
C LEU A 60 -6.20 7.35 2.26
N ILE A 61 -5.31 6.48 2.77
CA ILE A 61 -3.94 6.36 2.26
C ILE A 61 -3.90 5.29 1.17
N VAL A 62 -3.46 5.67 -0.02
CA VAL A 62 -3.20 4.74 -1.13
C VAL A 62 -1.70 4.72 -1.42
N ILE A 63 -1.09 3.54 -1.35
CA ILE A 63 0.30 3.33 -1.77
C ILE A 63 0.29 2.67 -3.15
N SER A 64 0.80 3.37 -4.16
CA SER A 64 0.98 2.83 -5.50
C SER A 64 2.23 1.96 -5.56
N SER A 65 2.06 0.68 -5.90
CA SER A 65 3.19 -0.25 -6.05
C SER A 65 2.84 -1.47 -6.89
N ASP A 66 3.76 -1.85 -7.78
CA ASP A 66 3.88 -3.22 -8.27
C ASP A 66 4.62 -4.11 -7.24
N LEU A 67 4.59 -5.43 -7.39
CA LEU A 67 5.29 -6.39 -6.52
C LEU A 67 6.69 -6.80 -6.99
N TYR A 68 6.95 -6.83 -8.28
CA TYR A 68 8.27 -7.17 -8.83
C TYR A 68 8.28 -6.86 -10.32
N HIS A 69 9.47 -6.61 -10.85
CA HIS A 69 9.65 -6.28 -12.27
C HIS A 69 10.53 -7.30 -12.97
N TYR A 70 10.06 -7.76 -14.13
CA TYR A 70 10.81 -8.54 -15.11
C TYR A 70 11.46 -9.83 -14.58
N LEU A 71 10.82 -10.51 -13.63
CA LEU A 71 11.33 -11.78 -13.11
C LEU A 71 11.01 -12.96 -14.04
N PRO A 72 11.93 -13.95 -14.17
CA PRO A 72 11.60 -15.23 -14.79
C PRO A 72 10.44 -15.90 -14.06
N ARG A 73 9.60 -16.62 -14.80
CA ARG A 73 8.38 -17.26 -14.25
C ARG A 73 8.63 -18.12 -13.01
N SER A 74 9.76 -18.83 -12.97
CA SER A 74 10.15 -19.68 -11.84
C SER A 74 10.38 -18.91 -10.53
N GLN A 75 10.75 -17.63 -10.62
CA GLN A 75 11.02 -16.77 -9.46
C GLN A 75 9.83 -15.86 -9.14
N ALA A 76 9.14 -15.37 -10.17
CA ALA A 76 8.05 -14.41 -10.08
C ALA A 76 6.97 -14.78 -9.04
N LEU A 77 6.46 -16.02 -9.09
CA LEU A 77 5.42 -16.47 -8.16
C LEU A 77 5.92 -16.51 -6.71
N LEU A 78 7.13 -17.03 -6.50
CA LEU A 78 7.74 -17.13 -5.18
C LEU A 78 7.99 -15.75 -4.60
N THR A 79 8.59 -14.85 -5.37
CA THR A 79 8.86 -13.47 -4.94
C THR A 79 7.57 -12.75 -4.57
N GLY A 80 6.54 -12.82 -5.42
CA GLY A 80 5.25 -12.18 -5.14
C GLY A 80 4.62 -12.69 -3.83
N MET A 81 4.59 -14.01 -3.63
CA MET A 81 4.07 -14.61 -2.39
C MET A 81 4.90 -14.20 -1.16
N GLN A 82 6.22 -14.13 -1.28
CA GLN A 82 7.10 -13.70 -0.21
C GLN A 82 6.87 -12.23 0.15
N THR A 83 6.79 -11.34 -0.85
CA THR A 83 6.49 -9.92 -0.64
C THR A 83 5.17 -9.75 0.11
N ILE A 84 4.08 -10.39 -0.36
CA ILE A 84 2.77 -10.30 0.28
C ILE A 84 2.84 -10.76 1.74
N ARG A 85 3.52 -11.89 2.02
CA ARG A 85 3.69 -12.39 3.38
C ARG A 85 4.48 -11.43 4.27
N LEU A 86 5.48 -10.74 3.75
CA LEU A 86 6.22 -9.73 4.52
C LEU A 86 5.31 -8.55 4.90
N ILE A 87 4.44 -8.10 3.98
CA ILE A 87 3.47 -7.04 4.25
C ILE A 87 2.44 -7.51 5.30
N GLU A 88 1.85 -8.69 5.10
CA GLU A 88 0.86 -9.26 6.02
C GLU A 88 1.41 -9.48 7.43
N ALA A 89 2.66 -9.93 7.54
CA ALA A 89 3.37 -10.12 8.81
C ALA A 89 4.02 -8.84 9.37
N LYS A 90 3.79 -7.68 8.72
CA LYS A 90 4.30 -6.36 9.14
C LYS A 90 5.82 -6.25 9.27
N HIS A 91 6.56 -7.01 8.44
CA HIS A 91 8.02 -7.01 8.38
C HIS A 91 8.56 -5.92 7.44
N SER A 92 8.41 -4.65 7.83
CA SER A 92 8.87 -3.50 7.05
C SER A 92 10.38 -3.55 6.77
N ASP A 93 11.18 -3.96 7.74
CA ASP A 93 12.65 -4.05 7.69
C ASP A 93 13.16 -4.95 6.55
N ARG A 94 12.38 -5.97 6.19
CA ARG A 94 12.76 -6.98 5.19
C ARG A 94 12.30 -6.64 3.77
N LEU A 95 11.47 -5.62 3.59
CA LEU A 95 10.95 -5.23 2.27
C LEU A 95 12.03 -4.50 1.46
N THR A 96 12.27 -4.95 0.23
CA THR A 96 13.30 -4.39 -0.66
C THR A 96 12.68 -3.66 -1.87
N PRO A 97 13.42 -2.77 -2.55
CA PRO A 97 12.96 -2.14 -3.80
C PRO A 97 12.61 -3.14 -4.90
N ASP A 98 13.30 -4.29 -4.98
CA ASP A 98 13.01 -5.33 -5.98
C ASP A 98 11.67 -6.05 -5.74
N GLN A 99 11.16 -5.97 -4.51
CA GLN A 99 9.90 -6.57 -4.06
C GLN A 99 8.73 -5.59 -4.10
N ALA A 100 8.97 -4.29 -4.26
CA ALA A 100 7.92 -3.29 -4.37
C ALA A 100 8.51 -1.96 -4.84
N CYS A 101 8.01 -1.39 -5.95
CA CYS A 101 8.49 -0.07 -6.35
C CYS A 101 8.07 1.02 -5.37
N GLY A 102 6.91 0.88 -4.71
CA GLY A 102 6.42 1.75 -3.64
C GLY A 102 6.93 1.36 -2.25
N TYR A 103 8.04 0.62 -2.13
CA TYR A 103 8.50 0.04 -0.85
C TYR A 103 8.70 1.07 0.27
N LEU A 104 9.11 2.31 -0.03
CA LEU A 104 9.29 3.35 1.00
C LEU A 104 7.97 3.73 1.67
N GLY A 105 6.92 3.95 0.86
CA GLY A 105 5.58 4.24 1.36
C GLY A 105 5.01 3.05 2.14
N LEU A 106 5.19 1.83 1.61
CA LEU A 106 4.80 0.61 2.30
C LEU A 106 5.51 0.45 3.65
N LYS A 107 6.82 0.68 3.71
CA LYS A 107 7.59 0.64 4.96
C LYS A 107 7.05 1.61 5.99
N GLY A 108 6.80 2.86 5.60
CA GLY A 108 6.23 3.88 6.48
C GLY A 108 4.83 3.48 7.00
N LEU A 109 3.96 3.01 6.10
CA LEU A 109 2.60 2.60 6.46
C LEU A 109 2.57 1.36 7.36
N ILE A 110 3.40 0.35 7.07
CA ILE A 110 3.57 -0.83 7.93
C ILE A 110 4.04 -0.43 9.32
N GLN A 111 4.95 0.55 9.41
CA GLN A 111 5.45 1.05 10.69
C GLN A 111 4.36 1.76 11.52
N LEU A 112 3.46 2.51 10.87
CA LEU A 112 2.28 3.10 11.54
C LEU A 112 1.29 2.02 12.01
N ALA A 113 1.15 0.95 11.24
CA ALA A 113 0.17 -0.10 11.44
C ALA A 113 0.66 -1.28 12.30
N GLN A 114 1.72 -1.12 13.10
CA GLN A 114 2.27 -2.20 13.93
C GLN A 114 1.29 -2.69 15.02
N GLN A 115 0.32 -1.87 15.41
CA GLN A 115 -0.64 -2.21 16.45
C GLN A 115 -1.47 -3.47 16.06
N PRO A 116 -1.76 -4.39 17.00
CA PRO A 116 -2.38 -5.68 16.69
C PRO A 116 -3.78 -5.61 16.07
N ASP A 117 -4.48 -4.50 16.29
CA ASP A 117 -5.82 -4.23 15.79
C ASP A 117 -5.84 -3.87 14.30
N TYR A 118 -4.70 -3.59 13.67
CA TYR A 118 -4.62 -3.43 12.22
C TYR A 118 -4.22 -4.73 11.53
N VAL A 119 -4.98 -5.13 10.51
CA VAL A 119 -4.80 -6.37 9.76
C VAL A 119 -4.71 -6.08 8.28
N TRP A 120 -3.66 -6.59 7.65
CA TRP A 120 -3.53 -6.59 6.19
C TRP A 120 -4.30 -7.77 5.59
N ARG A 121 -5.00 -7.52 4.49
CA ARG A 121 -5.75 -8.52 3.73
C ARG A 121 -5.39 -8.41 2.26
N THR A 122 -4.89 -9.50 1.69
CA THR A 122 -4.74 -9.60 0.24
C THR A 122 -6.11 -9.81 -0.41
N ILE A 123 -6.49 -8.87 -1.28
CA ILE A 123 -7.76 -8.91 -2.03
C ILE A 123 -7.58 -9.70 -3.33
N ALA A 124 -6.49 -9.42 -4.05
CA ALA A 124 -6.15 -10.10 -5.30
C ALA A 124 -4.64 -10.03 -5.55
N ALA A 125 -4.11 -11.02 -6.25
CA ALA A 125 -2.73 -11.04 -6.71
C ALA A 125 -2.66 -11.66 -8.11
N HIS A 126 -1.99 -10.96 -9.02
CA HIS A 126 -1.91 -11.29 -10.44
C HIS A 126 -0.52 -11.03 -11.01
N HIS A 127 -0.28 -11.45 -12.25
CA HIS A 127 0.92 -11.12 -13.01
C HIS A 127 0.61 -10.86 -14.49
N SER A 128 1.51 -10.19 -15.21
CA SER A 128 1.32 -9.71 -16.59
C SER A 128 0.99 -10.77 -17.66
N ALA A 129 1.32 -12.04 -17.42
CA ALA A 129 0.94 -13.13 -18.34
C ALA A 129 -0.52 -13.60 -18.16
N GLN A 130 -1.25 -13.06 -17.19
CA GLN A 130 -2.69 -13.28 -17.04
C GLN A 130 -3.53 -12.23 -17.76
N SER A 131 -2.96 -11.04 -18.03
CA SER A 131 -3.66 -9.97 -18.76
C SER A 131 -3.61 -10.18 -20.27
N ASN A 132 -2.52 -10.78 -20.78
CA ASN A 132 -2.30 -10.98 -22.20
C ASN A 132 -2.04 -12.47 -22.39
N HIS A 133 -2.78 -13.18 -23.27
CA HIS A 133 -2.65 -14.62 -23.56
C HIS A 133 -1.28 -15.06 -24.14
N LEU A 134 -0.25 -14.23 -23.97
CA LEU A 134 1.14 -14.45 -24.34
C LEU A 134 1.87 -15.16 -23.19
N ASN A 135 2.96 -15.85 -23.52
CA ASN A 135 3.83 -16.51 -22.54
C ASN A 135 5.20 -15.78 -22.48
N PRO A 136 5.25 -14.58 -21.87
CA PRO A 136 6.48 -13.79 -21.82
C PRO A 136 7.55 -14.48 -20.97
N SER A 137 8.82 -14.27 -21.34
CA SER A 137 9.98 -14.81 -20.61
C SER A 137 10.20 -14.13 -19.25
N SER A 138 9.60 -12.97 -19.03
CA SER A 138 9.67 -12.21 -17.79
C SER A 138 8.29 -11.64 -17.40
N LEU A 139 8.06 -11.50 -16.10
CA LEU A 139 6.76 -11.15 -15.53
C LEU A 139 6.85 -9.91 -14.64
N VAL A 140 5.76 -9.14 -14.63
CA VAL A 140 5.49 -8.09 -13.64
C VAL A 140 4.35 -8.58 -12.74
N GLY A 141 4.50 -8.40 -11.43
CA GLY A 141 3.51 -8.81 -10.43
C GLY A 141 2.68 -7.64 -9.91
N TYR A 142 1.39 -7.88 -9.69
CA TYR A 142 0.43 -6.91 -9.17
C TYR A 142 -0.33 -7.50 -7.98
N ALA A 143 -0.64 -6.70 -6.97
CA ALA A 143 -1.57 -7.12 -5.92
C ALA A 143 -2.36 -5.93 -5.36
N GLY A 144 -3.61 -6.21 -4.99
CA GLY A 144 -4.43 -5.32 -4.18
C GLY A 144 -4.44 -5.81 -2.74
N LEU A 145 -3.99 -4.98 -1.82
CA LEU A 145 -4.00 -5.26 -0.38
C LEU A 145 -4.78 -4.17 0.34
N LEU A 146 -5.53 -4.57 1.36
CA LEU A 146 -6.30 -3.67 2.21
C LEU A 146 -5.81 -3.78 3.65
N LEU A 147 -5.45 -2.65 4.25
CA LEU A 147 -5.20 -2.54 5.68
C LEU A 147 -6.49 -2.10 6.36
N VAL A 148 -6.98 -2.91 7.30
CA VAL A 148 -8.21 -2.61 8.04
C VAL A 148 -7.95 -2.65 9.53
N LYS A 149 -8.65 -1.78 10.27
CA LYS A 149 -8.89 -1.97 11.69
C LYS A 149 -10.24 -2.67 11.84
N PRO A 150 -10.30 -3.99 12.12
CA PRO A 150 -11.58 -4.64 12.35
C PRO A 150 -12.27 -3.94 13.51
N LEU A 151 -13.57 -3.67 13.36
CA LEU A 151 -14.37 -3.25 14.50
C LEU A 151 -14.26 -4.35 15.56
N SER A 152 -13.71 -4.02 16.72
CA SER A 152 -13.88 -4.86 17.89
C SER A 152 -15.38 -4.90 18.15
N PHE A 153 -16.02 -6.05 17.91
CA PHE A 153 -17.37 -6.27 18.41
C PHE A 153 -17.31 -5.99 19.91
N LEU A 154 -18.16 -5.06 20.36
CA LEU A 154 -18.24 -4.54 21.71
C LEU A 154 -17.98 -5.66 22.72
N SER A 155 -16.88 -5.54 23.47
CA SER A 155 -16.82 -6.14 24.79
C SER A 155 -18.06 -5.65 25.53
N THR A 156 -18.89 -6.58 25.99
CA THR A 156 -20.04 -6.32 26.84
C THR A 156 -19.62 -5.35 27.95
N ASP A 157 -20.06 -4.11 27.84
CA ASP A 157 -19.91 -3.14 28.90
C ASP A 157 -20.77 -3.62 30.08
N PRO A 158 -20.19 -3.96 31.25
CA PRO A 158 -20.97 -4.38 32.41
C PRO A 158 -21.87 -3.26 32.95
N ALA A 159 -21.79 -2.03 32.44
CA ALA A 159 -22.61 -0.90 32.86
C ALA A 159 -24.07 -0.93 32.36
N TYR A 160 -24.40 -1.77 31.38
CA TYR A 160 -25.77 -1.90 30.87
C TYR A 160 -26.17 -3.38 30.77
N PRO A 161 -26.76 -3.98 31.83
CA PRO A 161 -27.40 -5.27 31.68
C PRO A 161 -28.57 -5.13 30.72
N ASN A 162 -28.67 -6.04 29.75
CA ASN A 162 -29.83 -6.13 28.87
C ASN A 162 -31.09 -6.22 29.74
N GLU A 163 -31.97 -5.22 29.65
CA GLU A 163 -33.35 -5.38 30.10
C GLU A 163 -34.04 -6.32 29.11
N ASN A 164 -34.59 -7.41 29.67
CA ASN A 164 -35.26 -8.56 29.04
C ASN A 164 -35.91 -8.36 27.66
#